data_AF-A0A9E3W7E7-F1
#
_entry.id   AF-A0A9E3W7E7-F1
#
_cell.length_a   1.000
_cell.length_b   1.000
_cell.length_c   1.000
_cell.angle_alpha   90.00
_cell.angle_beta   90.00
_cell.angle_gamma   90.00
#
_symmetry.space_group_name_H-M   'P 1'
#
loop_
_entity.id
_entity.type
_entity.pdbx_description
1 polymer ?
#
loop_
_entity_poly.entity_id
_entity_poly.type
_entity_poly.pdbx_seq_one_letter_code
_entity_poly.pdbx_strand_id
1 'polypeptide(L)'
;MSESRYIFLSYRSTEADFALKLAADLKNAGVNLWMDRLDISPGDDWRKSLEGAVYSCAALIAILSPSYVSSKYCQRELARADRLGRPIFPVLLGSIGESDWPLEIERQQYIDFSNWRDTDTYQQQIDRLVDILKEKFAAQISVIPNPETQYLTNLAADMETQRGLIEYLEFSTEADKWLTRE
;
A
#
# COMPACT_ATOMS: atom_id res chain seq x y z
N MET A 1 15.11 -2.60 22.62
CA MET A 1 14.49 -3.14 21.38
C MET A 1 13.42 -2.13 20.98
N SER A 2 13.56 -1.46 19.84
CA SER A 2 12.52 -0.55 19.36
C SER A 2 11.31 -1.41 19.01
N GLU A 3 10.19 -1.24 19.71
CA GLU A 3 8.95 -1.93 19.34
C GLU A 3 8.58 -1.59 17.89
N SER A 4 8.20 -2.61 17.12
CA SER A 4 7.68 -2.42 15.77
C SER A 4 6.35 -1.67 15.85
N ARG A 5 6.30 -0.46 15.30
CA ARG A 5 5.19 0.48 15.58
C ARG A 5 4.00 0.38 14.64
N TYR A 6 4.20 -0.05 13.39
CA TYR A 6 3.18 0.05 12.34
C TYR A 6 3.18 -1.15 11.40
N ILE A 7 2.10 -1.27 10.63
CA ILE A 7 1.98 -2.15 9.47
C ILE A 7 2.37 -1.33 8.24
N PHE A 8 3.28 -1.86 7.41
CA PHE A 8 3.72 -1.17 6.20
C PHE A 8 2.87 -1.58 4.99
N LEU A 9 2.31 -0.62 4.27
CA LEU A 9 1.65 -0.85 2.99
C LEU A 9 2.63 -0.70 1.82
N SER A 10 3.02 -1.82 1.23
CA SER A 10 3.87 -1.89 0.04
C SER A 10 3.03 -2.00 -1.23
N TYR A 11 3.23 -1.09 -2.17
CA TYR A 11 2.49 -1.04 -3.43
C TYR A 11 3.37 -0.46 -4.54
N ARG A 12 2.87 -0.47 -5.77
CA ARG A 12 3.49 0.23 -6.90
C ARG A 12 2.75 1.53 -7.16
N SER A 13 3.47 2.55 -7.61
CA SER A 13 2.90 3.89 -7.85
C SER A 13 1.76 3.91 -8.86
N THR A 14 1.70 2.92 -9.76
CA THR A 14 0.61 2.70 -10.72
C THR A 14 -0.69 2.25 -10.07
N GLU A 15 -0.65 1.78 -8.83
CA GLU A 15 -1.75 1.25 -8.02
C GLU A 15 -2.12 2.24 -6.90
N ALA A 16 -1.62 3.47 -6.95
CA ALA A 16 -1.78 4.46 -5.89
C ALA A 16 -3.24 4.76 -5.55
N ASP A 17 -4.13 4.76 -6.53
CA ASP A 17 -5.57 4.98 -6.35
C ASP A 17 -6.18 3.97 -5.37
N PHE A 18 -5.95 2.68 -5.62
CA PHE A 18 -6.37 1.62 -4.71
C PHE A 18 -5.61 1.65 -3.38
N ALA A 19 -4.29 1.88 -3.41
CA ALA A 19 -3.46 1.91 -2.20
C ALA A 19 -3.87 3.02 -1.23
N LEU A 20 -4.19 4.22 -1.73
CA LEU A 20 -4.67 5.36 -0.95
C LEU A 20 -6.04 5.06 -0.33
N LYS A 21 -6.96 4.50 -1.11
CA LYS A 21 -8.28 4.08 -0.61
C LYS A 21 -8.13 3.04 0.52
N LEU A 22 -7.35 1.99 0.26
CA LEU A 22 -7.09 0.93 1.25
C LEU A 22 -6.44 1.50 2.52
N ALA A 23 -5.46 2.40 2.35
CA ALA A 23 -4.78 3.03 3.47
C ALA A 23 -5.72 3.86 4.34
N ALA A 24 -6.61 4.65 3.73
CA ALA A 24 -7.62 5.43 4.43
C ALA A 24 -8.57 4.53 5.24
N ASP A 25 -9.10 3.49 4.61
CA ASP A 25 -10.04 2.58 5.26
C ASP A 25 -9.38 1.80 6.42
N LEU A 26 -8.13 1.34 6.25
CA LEU A 26 -7.37 0.71 7.33
C LEU A 26 -7.07 1.67 8.49
N LYS A 27 -6.66 2.92 8.20
CA LYS A 27 -6.43 3.94 9.23
C LYS A 27 -7.72 4.27 9.98
N ASN A 28 -8.84 4.38 9.26
CA ASN A 28 -10.18 4.59 9.85
C ASN A 28 -10.64 3.39 10.70
N ALA A 29 -10.16 2.18 10.40
CA ALA A 29 -10.38 1.00 11.23
C ALA A 29 -9.45 0.93 12.47
N GLY A 30 -8.59 1.93 12.68
CA GLY A 30 -7.64 2.02 13.79
C GLY A 30 -6.30 1.33 13.51
N VAL A 31 -6.02 0.88 12.29
CA VAL A 31 -4.72 0.27 11.97
C VAL A 31 -3.64 1.35 11.98
N ASN A 32 -2.58 1.16 12.77
CA ASN A 32 -1.39 2.00 12.68
C ASN A 32 -0.62 1.65 11.40
N LEU A 33 -0.99 2.30 10.31
CA LEU A 33 -0.49 2.03 8.97
C LEU A 33 0.54 3.09 8.55
N TRP A 34 1.63 2.65 7.93
CA TRP A 34 2.61 3.51 7.28
C TRP A 34 2.59 3.29 5.76
N MET A 35 2.57 4.37 4.99
CA MET A 35 2.63 4.39 3.53
C MET A 35 3.50 5.56 3.04
N ASP A 36 4.38 5.29 2.09
CA ASP A 36 5.36 6.25 1.58
C ASP A 36 4.76 7.61 1.16
N ARG A 37 3.60 7.63 0.48
CA ARG A 37 2.92 8.86 0.03
C ARG A 37 2.25 9.66 1.13
N LEU A 38 1.88 9.04 2.25
CA LEU A 38 1.22 9.73 3.36
C LEU A 38 2.24 10.17 4.43
N ASP A 39 3.36 9.47 4.54
CA ASP A 39 4.24 9.54 5.70
C ASP A 39 5.68 10.00 5.37
N ILE A 40 6.01 10.29 4.09
CA ILE A 40 7.29 10.89 3.68
C ILE A 40 7.10 12.36 3.30
N SER A 41 7.86 13.26 3.93
CA SER A 41 7.80 14.70 3.63
C SER A 41 8.74 15.06 2.46
N PRO A 42 8.41 16.09 1.64
CA PRO A 42 9.35 16.64 0.66
C PRO A 42 10.64 17.11 1.34
N GLY A 43 11.78 16.50 0.99
CA GLY A 43 13.10 16.80 1.57
C GLY A 43 13.71 15.67 2.40
N ASP A 44 12.94 14.64 2.75
CA ASP A 44 13.48 13.43 3.37
C ASP A 44 14.30 12.60 2.36
N ASP A 45 15.34 11.91 2.84
CA ASP A 45 16.05 10.89 2.05
C ASP A 45 15.11 9.70 1.86
N TRP A 46 14.28 9.79 0.81
CA TRP A 46 13.26 8.81 0.42
C TRP A 46 13.74 7.36 0.53
N ARG A 47 14.99 7.09 0.11
CA ARG A 47 15.54 5.73 0.14
C ARG A 47 15.84 5.25 1.56
N LYS A 48 16.38 6.10 2.43
CA LYS A 48 16.64 5.74 3.83
C LYS A 48 15.34 5.58 4.63
N SER A 49 14.35 6.43 4.38
CA SER A 49 13.04 6.33 5.02
C SER A 49 12.33 5.03 4.66
N LEU A 50 12.40 4.62 3.40
CA LEU A 50 11.74 3.40 2.91
C LEU A 50 12.45 2.11 3.33
N GLU A 51 13.80 2.09 3.33
CA GLU A 51 14.53 0.95 3.89
C GLU A 51 14.29 0.84 5.41
N GLY A 52 14.32 1.96 6.14
CA GLY A 52 14.00 2.01 7.56
C GLY A 52 12.58 1.56 7.89
N ALA A 53 11.64 1.73 6.95
CA ALA A 53 10.25 1.36 7.12
C ALA A 53 10.06 -0.15 7.30
N VAL A 54 10.70 -0.95 6.43
CA VAL A 54 10.64 -2.42 6.52
C VAL A 54 11.36 -2.95 7.75
N TYR A 55 12.44 -2.29 8.19
CA TYR A 55 13.12 -2.68 9.43
C TYR A 55 12.25 -2.50 10.67
N SER A 56 11.39 -1.48 10.69
CA SER A 56 10.65 -1.05 11.88
C SER A 56 9.17 -1.48 11.87
N CYS A 57 8.69 -2.10 10.79
CA CYS A 57 7.31 -2.57 10.72
C CYS A 57 7.09 -3.84 11.55
N ALA A 58 5.84 -4.06 11.94
CA ALA A 58 5.38 -5.30 12.56
C ALA A 58 4.98 -6.34 11.51
N ALA A 59 4.44 -5.88 10.38
CA ALA A 59 4.07 -6.66 9.22
C ALA A 59 4.14 -5.81 7.95
N LEU A 60 4.13 -6.48 6.80
CA LEU A 60 4.07 -5.86 5.47
C LEU A 60 2.79 -6.33 4.76
N ILE A 61 1.95 -5.40 4.30
CA ILE A 61 0.87 -5.68 3.34
C ILE A 61 1.45 -5.45 1.95
N ALA A 62 1.43 -6.46 1.08
CA ALA A 62 1.93 -6.38 -0.29
C ALA A 62 0.75 -6.32 -1.28
N ILE A 63 0.55 -5.18 -1.94
CA ILE A 63 -0.46 -5.04 -3.00
C ILE A 63 0.13 -5.64 -4.29
N LEU A 64 -0.25 -6.88 -4.56
CA LEU A 64 0.22 -7.65 -5.70
C LEU A 64 -0.54 -7.29 -6.98
N SER A 65 0.22 -6.87 -7.98
CA SER A 65 -0.22 -6.65 -9.36
C SER A 65 0.89 -7.09 -10.32
N PRO A 66 0.64 -7.20 -11.64
CA PRO A 66 1.69 -7.40 -12.64
C PRO A 66 2.84 -6.37 -12.54
N SER A 67 2.51 -5.11 -12.24
CA SER A 67 3.51 -4.04 -12.08
C SER A 67 4.31 -4.19 -10.79
N TYR A 68 3.70 -4.73 -9.73
CA TYR A 68 4.37 -5.02 -8.46
C TYR A 68 5.38 -6.15 -8.62
N VAL A 69 4.96 -7.27 -9.19
CA VAL A 69 5.83 -8.45 -9.36
C VAL A 69 6.96 -8.20 -10.35
N SER A 70 6.80 -7.30 -11.33
CA SER A 70 7.88 -6.92 -12.25
C SER A 70 8.84 -5.86 -11.68
N SER A 71 8.49 -5.24 -10.55
CA SER A 71 9.30 -4.19 -9.93
C SER A 71 10.42 -4.77 -9.07
N LYS A 72 11.67 -4.59 -9.52
CA LYS A 72 12.87 -4.91 -8.72
C LYS A 72 12.86 -4.26 -7.34
N TYR A 73 12.25 -3.08 -7.22
CA TYR A 73 12.14 -2.38 -5.94
C TYR A 73 11.22 -3.14 -4.98
N CYS A 74 10.02 -3.48 -5.44
CA CYS A 74 9.02 -4.18 -4.65
C CYS A 74 9.50 -5.59 -4.26
N GLN A 75 10.12 -6.31 -5.20
CA GLN A 75 10.75 -7.60 -4.91
C GLN A 75 11.82 -7.50 -3.82
N ARG A 76 12.64 -6.44 -3.82
CA ARG A 76 13.67 -6.22 -2.78
C ARG A 76 13.05 -5.97 -1.42
N GLU A 77 11.97 -5.21 -1.33
CA GLU A 77 11.29 -4.97 -0.05
C GLU A 77 10.62 -6.24 0.47
N LEU A 78 10.02 -7.03 -0.42
CA LEU A 78 9.41 -8.31 -0.08
C LEU A 78 10.45 -9.30 0.47
N ALA A 79 11.55 -9.50 -0.27
CA ALA A 79 12.67 -10.34 0.15
C ALA A 79 13.29 -9.86 1.47
N ARG A 80 13.34 -8.54 1.69
CA ARG A 80 13.84 -7.97 2.95
C ARG A 80 12.90 -8.26 4.11
N ALA A 81 11.59 -8.09 3.93
CA ALA A 81 10.59 -8.41 4.94
C ALA A 81 10.65 -9.90 5.33
N ASP A 82 10.73 -10.79 4.34
CA ASP A 82 10.89 -12.23 4.54
C ASP A 82 12.17 -12.56 5.32
N ARG A 83 13.33 -12.01 4.89
CA ARG A 83 14.61 -12.20 5.58
C ARG A 83 14.60 -11.72 7.03
N LEU A 84 13.81 -10.69 7.34
CA LEU A 84 13.65 -10.16 8.70
C LEU A 84 12.59 -10.90 9.52
N GLY A 85 11.94 -11.92 8.96
CA GLY A 85 10.85 -12.66 9.59
C GLY A 85 9.61 -11.80 9.83
N ARG A 86 9.41 -10.73 9.04
CA ARG A 86 8.21 -9.90 9.10
C ARG A 86 7.08 -10.66 8.40
N PRO A 87 5.94 -10.89 9.06
CA PRO A 87 4.76 -11.44 8.39
C PRO A 87 4.37 -10.58 7.18
N ILE A 88 4.11 -11.25 6.06
CA ILE A 88 3.66 -10.61 4.82
C ILE A 88 2.19 -10.96 4.60
N PHE A 89 1.37 -9.98 4.25
CA PHE A 89 -0.05 -10.12 3.92
C PHE A 89 -0.27 -9.80 2.45
N PRO A 90 -0.41 -10.81 1.59
CA PRO A 90 -0.66 -10.59 0.18
C PRO A 90 -2.09 -10.06 -0.06
N VAL A 91 -2.19 -8.95 -0.78
CA VAL A 91 -3.44 -8.36 -1.27
C VAL A 91 -3.39 -8.39 -2.79
N LEU A 92 -4.24 -9.18 -3.43
CA LEU A 92 -4.24 -9.33 -4.89
C LEU A 92 -5.07 -8.21 -5.54
N LEU A 93 -4.48 -7.41 -6.41
CA LEU A 93 -5.16 -6.32 -7.14
C LEU A 93 -5.32 -6.63 -8.64
N GLY A 94 -4.58 -7.59 -9.17
CA GLY A 94 -4.68 -7.99 -10.57
C GLY A 94 -4.24 -9.44 -10.78
N SER A 95 -4.59 -10.00 -11.94
CA SER A 95 -4.18 -11.35 -12.29
C SER A 95 -2.66 -11.43 -12.45
N ILE A 96 -2.04 -12.36 -11.73
CA ILE A 96 -0.61 -12.65 -11.77
C ILE A 96 -0.47 -14.09 -12.26
N GLY A 97 0.42 -14.33 -13.21
CA GLY A 97 0.68 -15.69 -13.70
C GLY A 97 1.23 -16.57 -12.59
N GLU A 98 0.94 -17.87 -12.61
CA GLU A 98 1.41 -18.81 -11.58
C GLU A 98 2.93 -18.75 -11.38
N SER A 99 3.71 -18.54 -12.46
CA SER A 99 5.17 -18.40 -12.41
C SER A 99 5.68 -17.04 -11.92
N ASP A 100 4.81 -16.04 -11.84
CA ASP A 100 5.17 -14.67 -11.48
C ASP A 100 4.92 -14.37 -9.99
N TRP A 101 4.37 -15.35 -9.25
CA TRP A 101 4.20 -15.24 -7.80
C TRP A 101 5.57 -15.12 -7.11
N PRO A 102 5.76 -14.13 -6.23
CA PRO A 102 7.01 -14.03 -5.50
C PRO A 102 7.18 -15.22 -4.54
N LEU A 103 8.39 -15.81 -4.55
CA LEU A 103 8.71 -17.02 -3.79
C LEU A 103 8.46 -16.88 -2.28
N GLU A 104 8.62 -15.65 -1.75
CA GLU A 104 8.40 -15.32 -0.35
C GLU A 104 6.94 -15.56 0.09
N ILE A 105 5.99 -15.52 -0.85
CA ILE A 105 4.54 -15.56 -0.56
C ILE A 105 3.75 -16.54 -1.44
N GLU A 106 4.40 -17.33 -2.30
CA GLU A 106 3.78 -18.25 -3.27
C GLU A 106 2.75 -19.23 -2.66
N ARG A 107 2.88 -19.56 -1.37
CA ARG A 107 2.00 -20.50 -0.65
C ARG A 107 1.13 -19.86 0.44
N GLN A 108 1.12 -18.53 0.50
CA GLN A 108 0.37 -17.81 1.52
C GLN A 108 -1.06 -17.55 1.06
N GLN A 109 -2.01 -17.52 2.00
CA GLN A 109 -3.36 -17.07 1.68
C GLN A 109 -3.32 -15.56 1.37
N TYR A 110 -4.09 -15.16 0.36
CA TYR A 110 -4.23 -13.77 -0.04
C TYR A 110 -5.70 -13.32 0.07
N ILE A 111 -5.91 -12.01 0.08
CA ILE A 111 -7.23 -11.40 -0.03
C ILE A 111 -7.34 -10.78 -1.42
N ASP A 112 -8.41 -11.10 -2.13
CA ASP A 112 -8.60 -10.72 -3.53
C ASP A 112 -9.40 -9.42 -3.65
N PHE A 113 -8.71 -8.36 -4.05
CA PHE A 113 -9.24 -7.03 -4.35
C PHE A 113 -9.21 -6.73 -5.86
N SER A 114 -9.07 -7.73 -6.73
CA SER A 114 -9.07 -7.52 -8.19
C SER A 114 -10.34 -6.82 -8.69
N ASN A 115 -11.46 -6.99 -7.99
CA ASN A 115 -12.74 -6.32 -8.27
C ASN A 115 -13.09 -5.20 -7.26
N TRP A 116 -12.09 -4.50 -6.71
CA TRP A 116 -12.29 -3.45 -5.68
C TRP A 116 -13.21 -2.28 -6.07
N ARG A 117 -13.53 -2.12 -7.36
CA ARG A 117 -14.47 -1.11 -7.85
C ARG A 117 -15.93 -1.47 -7.58
N ASP A 118 -16.21 -2.74 -7.32
CA ASP A 118 -17.50 -3.17 -6.81
C ASP A 118 -17.57 -2.94 -5.29
N THR A 119 -18.48 -2.06 -4.86
CA THR A 119 -18.55 -1.60 -3.47
C THR A 119 -18.81 -2.74 -2.48
N ASP A 120 -19.70 -3.68 -2.81
CA ASP A 120 -20.05 -4.79 -1.93
C ASP A 120 -18.89 -5.77 -1.80
N THR A 121 -18.24 -6.11 -2.92
CA THR A 121 -17.03 -6.94 -2.93
C THR A 121 -15.94 -6.27 -2.12
N TYR A 122 -15.66 -4.98 -2.36
CA TYR A 122 -14.65 -4.23 -1.63
C TYR A 122 -14.90 -4.27 -0.12
N GLN A 123 -16.14 -3.97 0.30
CA GLN A 123 -16.51 -3.92 1.71
C GLN A 123 -16.28 -5.27 2.41
N GLN A 124 -16.67 -6.37 1.77
CA GLN A 124 -16.45 -7.72 2.32
C GLN A 124 -14.95 -8.04 2.50
N GLN A 125 -14.12 -7.64 1.53
CA GLN A 125 -12.69 -7.94 1.58
C GLN A 125 -11.94 -7.06 2.57
N ILE A 126 -12.31 -5.78 2.72
CA ILE A 126 -11.70 -4.89 3.71
C ILE A 126 -12.08 -5.29 5.13
N ASP A 127 -13.33 -5.68 5.38
CA ASP A 127 -13.76 -6.17 6.70
C ASP A 127 -12.96 -7.42 7.09
N ARG A 128 -12.83 -8.36 6.16
CA ARG A 128 -12.00 -9.56 6.36
C ARG A 128 -10.54 -9.23 6.64
N LEU A 129 -9.95 -8.29 5.91
CA LEU A 129 -8.56 -7.86 6.14
C LEU A 129 -8.41 -7.23 7.53
N VAL A 130 -9.32 -6.34 7.91
CA VAL A 130 -9.32 -5.67 9.20
C VAL A 130 -9.43 -6.67 10.35
N ASP A 131 -10.30 -7.67 10.23
CA ASP A 131 -10.46 -8.72 11.25
C ASP A 131 -9.18 -9.53 11.44
N ILE A 132 -8.53 -9.95 10.33
CA ILE A 132 -7.25 -10.67 10.37
C ILE A 132 -6.16 -9.81 11.02
N LEU A 133 -6.09 -8.52 10.69
CA LEU A 133 -5.10 -7.61 11.25
C LEU A 133 -5.35 -7.36 12.75
N LYS A 134 -6.61 -7.23 13.17
CA LYS A 134 -6.98 -7.09 14.59
C LYS A 134 -6.62 -8.32 15.40
N GLU A 135 -6.85 -9.51 14.84
CA GLU A 135 -6.51 -10.78 15.50
C GLU A 135 -4.99 -10.93 15.65
N LYS A 136 -4.21 -10.62 14.60
CA LYS A 136 -2.77 -10.91 14.55
C LYS A 136 -1.87 -9.78 15.05
N PHE A 137 -2.33 -8.52 15.00
CA PHE A 137 -1.53 -7.32 15.32
C PHE A 137 -2.27 -6.36 16.24
N ALA A 138 -2.95 -6.88 17.26
CA ALA A 138 -3.68 -6.07 18.24
C ALA A 138 -2.85 -4.91 18.83
N ALA A 139 -1.53 -5.08 19.00
CA ALA A 139 -0.62 -4.04 19.49
C ALA A 139 -0.43 -2.85 18.50
N GLN A 140 -0.73 -3.06 17.22
CA GLN A 140 -0.69 -2.04 16.17
C GLN A 140 -2.08 -1.52 15.81
N ILE A 141 -3.13 -1.95 16.54
CA ILE A 141 -4.46 -1.37 16.44
C ILE A 141 -4.58 -0.28 17.51
N SER A 142 -4.78 0.95 17.06
CA SER A 142 -5.01 2.12 17.89
C SER A 142 -6.51 2.39 18.05
N VAL A 143 -6.84 3.52 18.68
CA VAL A 143 -8.22 3.98 18.83
C VAL A 143 -8.79 4.32 17.46
N ILE A 144 -10.00 3.82 17.17
CA ILE A 144 -10.76 4.19 15.98
C ILE A 144 -10.89 5.72 15.94
N PRO A 145 -10.41 6.40 14.88
CA PRO A 145 -10.47 7.85 14.81
C PRO A 145 -11.91 8.37 14.91
N ASN A 146 -12.09 9.57 15.44
CA ASN A 146 -13.42 10.20 15.48
C ASN A 146 -13.92 10.53 14.05
N PRO A 147 -15.23 10.78 13.85
CA PRO A 147 -15.78 11.01 12.50
C PRO A 147 -15.13 12.15 11.72
N GLU A 148 -14.70 13.21 12.41
CA GLU A 148 -13.98 14.34 11.80
C GLU A 148 -12.62 13.90 11.25
N THR A 149 -11.87 13.13 12.03
CA THR A 149 -10.56 12.59 11.62
C THR A 149 -10.71 11.59 10.47
N GLN A 150 -11.77 10.77 10.49
CA GLN A 150 -12.06 9.85 9.38
C GLN A 150 -12.37 10.61 8.09
N TYR A 151 -13.18 11.68 8.18
CA TYR A 151 -13.47 12.56 7.05
C TYR A 151 -12.19 13.19 6.47
N LEU A 152 -11.33 13.74 7.33
CA LEU A 152 -10.05 14.33 6.91
C LEU A 152 -9.11 13.30 6.28
N THR A 153 -9.10 12.08 6.79
CA THR A 153 -8.29 10.98 6.24
C THR A 153 -8.73 10.61 4.83
N ASN A 154 -10.03 10.49 4.61
CA ASN A 154 -10.60 10.22 3.29
C ASN A 154 -10.34 11.38 2.32
N LEU A 155 -10.55 12.62 2.78
CA LEU A 155 -10.28 13.82 1.98
C LEU A 155 -8.81 13.91 1.57
N ALA A 156 -7.88 13.64 2.48
CA ALA A 156 -6.46 13.63 2.17
C ALA A 156 -6.10 12.56 1.12
N ALA A 157 -6.68 11.37 1.23
CA ALA A 157 -6.49 10.31 0.24
C ALA A 157 -7.03 10.72 -1.14
N ASP A 158 -8.23 11.30 -1.20
CA ASP A 158 -8.83 11.79 -2.44
C ASP A 158 -7.98 12.91 -3.08
N MET A 159 -7.47 13.84 -2.27
CA MET A 159 -6.61 14.92 -2.74
C MET A 159 -5.28 14.40 -3.30
N GLU A 160 -4.64 13.42 -2.67
CA GLU A 160 -3.41 12.80 -3.18
C GLU A 160 -3.66 12.01 -4.48
N THR A 161 -4.81 11.36 -4.61
CA THR A 161 -5.23 10.73 -5.87
C THR A 161 -5.38 11.78 -6.97
N GLN A 162 -6.07 12.89 -6.70
CA GLN A 162 -6.25 13.98 -7.67
C GLN A 162 -4.93 14.64 -8.06
N ARG A 163 -4.03 14.86 -7.09
CA ARG A 163 -2.70 15.41 -7.35
C ARG A 163 -1.89 14.49 -8.27
N GLY A 164 -1.90 13.19 -8.02
CA GLY A 164 -1.22 12.21 -8.87
C GLY A 164 -1.75 12.21 -10.31
N LEU A 165 -3.05 12.43 -10.52
CA LEU A 165 -3.64 12.57 -11.85
C LEU A 165 -3.18 13.84 -12.56
N ILE A 166 -3.12 14.98 -11.86
CA ILE A 166 -2.64 16.24 -12.42
C ILE A 166 -1.19 16.12 -12.87
N GLU A 167 -0.31 15.58 -12.00
CA GLU A 167 1.10 15.38 -12.33
C GLU A 167 1.25 14.49 -13.58
N TYR A 168 0.49 13.40 -13.70
CA TYR A 168 0.50 12.54 -14.89
C TYR A 168 0.08 13.29 -16.16
N LEU A 169 -0.99 14.09 -16.10
CA LEU A 169 -1.48 14.87 -17.25
C LEU A 169 -0.48 15.94 -17.68
N GLU A 170 0.20 16.59 -16.74
CA GLU A 170 1.26 17.56 -17.03
C GLU A 170 2.43 16.86 -17.73
N PHE A 171 2.91 15.73 -17.20
CA PHE A 171 3.99 14.94 -17.80
C PHE A 171 3.63 14.41 -19.19
N SER A 172 2.40 13.91 -19.40
CA SER A 172 1.96 13.45 -20.74
C SER A 172 1.86 14.61 -21.72
N THR A 173 1.33 15.75 -21.30
CA THR A 173 1.22 16.96 -22.14
C THR A 173 2.60 17.47 -22.53
N GLU A 174 3.56 17.42 -21.61
CA GLU A 174 4.94 17.79 -21.88
C GLU A 174 5.60 16.80 -22.84
N ALA A 175 5.47 15.50 -22.60
CA ALA A 175 5.97 14.45 -23.50
C ALA A 175 5.42 14.59 -24.94
N ASP A 176 4.13 14.89 -25.10
CA ASP A 176 3.51 15.14 -26.41
C ASP A 176 4.10 16.38 -27.10
N LYS A 177 4.40 17.45 -26.36
CA LYS A 177 5.10 18.64 -26.89
C LYS A 177 6.52 18.33 -27.34
N TRP A 178 7.20 17.36 -26.71
CA TRP A 178 8.52 16.91 -27.14
C TRP A 178 8.45 16.05 -28.41
N LEU A 179 7.38 15.25 -28.56
CA LEU A 179 7.19 14.37 -29.73
C LEU A 179 6.64 15.11 -30.97
N THR A 180 6.03 16.29 -30.78
CA THR A 180 5.41 17.09 -31.87
C THR A 180 6.23 18.31 -32.29
N ARG A 181 7.42 18.52 -31.72
CA ARG A 181 8.38 19.51 -32.20
C ARG A 181 9.19 18.94 -33.37
N GLU A 182 8.76 19.24 -34.59
CA GLU A 182 9.63 19.33 -35.79
C GLU A 182 10.49 20.60 -35.75
#